data_AF-A0A2S8S4L4-F1
#
_entry.id   AF-A0A2S8S4L4-F1
#
_cell.length_a   1.000
_cell.length_b   1.000
_cell.length_c   1.000
_cell.angle_alpha   90.00
_cell.angle_beta   90.00
_cell.angle_gamma   90.00
#
_symmetry.space_group_name_H-M   'P 1'
#
loop_
_entity.id
_entity.type
_entity.pdbx_description
1 polymer ?
#
loop_
_entity_poly.entity_id
_entity_poly.type
_entity_poly.pdbx_seq_one_letter_code
_entity_poly.pdbx_strand_id
1 'polypeptide(L)'
;MAKNDISDMIDTTAEAHESSAMPCARVAHTAPDAPVTAELEPLPEGVAAQPYAEKSPAQWAYERLILYIQNFEKQLDAQQEVAMGFTGGDAGVLRIEGIGYFDPDIVTFYGRDEENARTQLIQHVSQLSVMLRAMPMPSEVEEPRRIGFRLAADLDGEAPATKAKRASAGKDKPAGS
;
A
#
# COMPACT_ATOMS: atom_id res chain seq x y z
N MET A 1 26.75 50.29 7.50
CA MET A 1 25.33 50.03 7.86
C MET A 1 24.66 49.53 6.59
N ALA A 2 24.06 48.35 6.49
CA ALA A 2 23.58 47.41 7.50
C ALA A 2 23.68 45.94 7.00
N LYS A 3 23.93 45.09 8.00
CA LYS A 3 23.73 43.63 8.18
C LYS A 3 23.24 42.77 7.01
N ASN A 4 24.10 41.80 6.69
CA ASN A 4 23.81 40.37 6.55
C ASN A 4 22.40 39.94 7.02
N ASP A 5 21.61 39.43 6.08
CA ASP A 5 20.52 38.48 6.33
C ASP A 5 20.70 37.29 5.39
N ILE A 6 21.76 36.51 5.64
CA ILE A 6 21.93 35.13 5.12
C ILE A 6 21.72 34.23 6.33
N SER A 7 20.51 34.23 6.88
CA SER A 7 20.14 33.39 8.03
C SER A 7 18.91 32.53 7.74
N ASP A 8 18.35 32.58 6.52
CA ASP A 8 16.97 32.13 6.31
C ASP A 8 16.80 30.84 5.50
N MET A 9 17.87 30.14 5.11
CA MET A 9 17.73 28.81 4.47
C MET A 9 18.95 27.94 4.72
N ILE A 10 19.13 27.52 5.97
CA ILE A 10 19.84 26.28 6.26
C ILE A 10 18.89 25.47 7.13
N ASP A 11 17.89 24.84 6.50
CA ASP A 11 17.21 23.72 7.16
C ASP A 11 18.31 22.72 7.48
N THR A 12 18.56 22.49 8.77
CA THR A 12 19.54 21.49 9.16
C THR A 12 19.01 20.14 8.70
N THR A 13 19.90 19.22 8.35
CA THR A 13 19.52 17.89 7.87
C THR A 13 18.56 17.19 8.83
N ALA A 14 18.65 17.47 10.14
CA ALA A 14 17.71 16.95 11.15
C ALA A 14 16.28 17.50 10.96
N GLU A 15 16.10 18.80 10.76
CA GLU A 15 14.77 19.42 10.58
C GLU A 15 14.12 18.99 9.26
N ALA A 16 14.91 18.83 8.20
CA ALA A 16 14.45 18.27 6.93
C ALA A 16 14.03 16.79 7.06
N HIS A 17 14.77 15.99 7.85
CA HIS A 17 14.43 14.59 8.13
C HIS A 17 13.19 14.45 9.04
N GLU A 18 13.01 15.33 10.02
CA GLU A 18 11.82 15.35 10.89
C GLU A 18 10.56 15.77 10.11
N SER A 19 10.70 16.76 9.21
CA SER A 19 9.59 17.20 8.36
C SER A 19 9.18 16.18 7.29
N SER A 20 10.06 15.26 6.89
CA SER A 20 9.72 14.18 5.95
C SER A 20 9.16 12.93 6.65
N ALA A 21 9.44 12.74 7.94
CA ALA A 21 8.98 11.60 8.73
C ALA A 21 7.50 11.71 9.14
N MET A 22 6.99 12.92 9.39
CA MET A 22 5.58 13.11 9.70
C MET A 22 4.74 13.32 8.43
N PRO A 23 3.68 12.52 8.22
CA PRO A 23 2.82 12.70 7.05
C PRO A 23 2.14 14.07 7.10
N CYS A 24 2.07 14.75 5.95
CA CYS A 24 1.17 15.89 5.76
C CYS A 24 -0.27 15.38 5.64
N ALA A 25 -0.81 14.86 6.74
CA ALA A 25 -2.12 14.26 6.85
C ALA A 25 -2.86 14.81 8.08
N ARG A 26 -4.18 14.68 8.08
CA ARG A 26 -5.02 15.09 9.19
C ARG A 26 -6.21 14.14 9.28
N VAL A 27 -6.51 13.72 10.50
CA VAL A 27 -7.72 12.98 10.82
C VAL A 27 -8.41 13.64 12.01
N ALA A 28 -9.73 13.48 12.10
CA ALA A 28 -10.52 13.86 13.26
C ALA A 28 -11.49 12.73 13.61
N HIS A 29 -11.54 12.35 14.88
CA HIS A 29 -12.45 11.33 15.38
C HIS A 29 -13.45 11.94 16.36
N THR A 30 -14.64 11.36 16.43
CA THR A 30 -15.68 11.76 17.40
C THR A 30 -15.40 11.21 18.80
N ALA A 31 -14.76 10.04 18.87
CA ALA A 31 -14.34 9.43 20.12
C ALA A 31 -12.95 9.96 20.53
N PRO A 32 -12.76 10.38 21.80
CA PRO A 32 -11.48 10.88 22.30
C PRO A 32 -10.41 9.78 22.40
N ASP A 33 -10.84 8.52 22.45
CA ASP A 33 -10.02 7.31 22.56
C ASP A 33 -10.04 6.47 21.28
N ALA A 34 -10.35 7.09 20.14
CA ALA A 34 -10.27 6.41 18.85
C ALA A 34 -8.88 5.81 18.62
N PRO A 35 -8.80 4.61 17.99
CA PRO A 35 -7.53 4.00 17.69
C PRO A 35 -6.68 4.88 16.76
N VAL A 36 -5.36 4.77 16.88
CA VAL A 36 -4.42 5.48 16.01
C VAL A 36 -4.63 5.01 14.56
N THR A 37 -4.88 5.95 13.65
CA THR A 37 -5.07 5.67 12.23
C THR A 37 -3.81 5.95 11.42
N ALA A 38 -3.80 5.51 10.16
CA ALA A 38 -2.67 5.67 9.25
C ALA A 38 -2.21 7.13 9.08
N GLU A 39 -3.10 8.12 9.23
CA GLU A 39 -2.77 9.54 9.14
C GLU A 39 -1.98 10.08 10.34
N LEU A 40 -1.98 9.35 11.46
CA LEU A 40 -1.31 9.73 12.70
C LEU A 40 -0.01 8.94 12.93
N GLU A 41 0.20 7.85 12.19
CA GLU A 41 1.44 7.09 12.24
C GLU A 41 2.53 7.78 11.38
N PRO A 42 3.81 7.74 11.80
CA PRO A 42 4.90 8.25 10.97
C PRO A 42 4.96 7.48 9.65
N LEU A 43 5.44 8.13 8.59
CA LEU A 43 5.67 7.46 7.33
C LEU A 43 6.81 6.43 7.48
N PRO A 44 6.67 5.21 6.91
CA PRO A 44 7.79 4.27 6.83
C PRO A 44 9.00 4.91 6.14
N GLU A 45 10.21 4.49 6.50
CA GLU A 45 11.45 5.10 6.02
C GLU A 45 11.52 5.09 4.48
N GLY A 46 11.14 3.98 3.85
CA GLY A 46 11.15 3.88 2.39
C GLY A 46 10.14 4.80 1.71
N VAL A 47 9.04 5.14 2.39
CA VAL A 47 8.07 6.13 1.92
C VAL A 47 8.59 7.55 2.14
N ALA A 48 9.18 7.84 3.30
CA ALA A 48 9.71 9.16 3.65
C ALA A 48 11.00 9.53 2.89
N ALA A 49 11.72 8.54 2.36
CA ALA A 49 12.98 8.72 1.64
C ALA A 49 12.84 9.52 0.34
N GLN A 50 11.67 9.49 -0.30
CA GLN A 50 11.39 10.25 -1.51
C GLN A 50 10.35 11.36 -1.22
N PRO A 51 10.64 12.63 -1.55
CA PRO A 51 9.68 13.72 -1.40
C PRO A 51 8.41 13.47 -2.23
N TYR A 52 7.24 13.81 -1.67
CA TYR A 52 5.95 13.69 -2.36
C TYR A 52 5.94 14.38 -3.74
N ALA A 53 6.58 15.53 -3.87
CA ALA A 53 6.64 16.30 -5.13
C ALA A 53 7.32 15.52 -6.29
N GLU A 54 8.09 14.49 -5.97
CA GLU A 54 8.78 13.64 -6.95
C GLU A 54 8.03 12.33 -7.24
N LYS A 55 6.92 12.05 -6.54
CA LYS A 55 6.13 10.84 -6.72
C LYS A 55 5.06 11.04 -7.77
N SER A 56 4.81 10.00 -8.57
CA SER A 56 3.63 10.00 -9.42
C SER A 56 2.34 9.95 -8.58
N PRO A 57 1.20 10.43 -9.12
CA PRO A 57 -0.10 10.23 -8.48
C PRO A 57 -0.38 8.76 -8.11
N ALA A 58 -0.03 7.82 -8.99
CA ALA A 58 -0.22 6.39 -8.77
C ALA A 58 0.65 5.84 -7.64
N GLN A 59 1.95 6.16 -7.64
CA GLN A 59 2.87 5.76 -6.57
C GLN A 59 2.38 6.28 -5.22
N TRP A 60 2.02 7.56 -5.15
CA TRP A 60 1.58 8.15 -3.88
C TRP A 60 0.24 7.60 -3.38
N ALA A 61 -0.67 7.22 -4.28
CA ALA A 61 -1.88 6.51 -3.90
C ALA A 61 -1.58 5.10 -3.40
N TYR A 62 -0.71 4.36 -4.10
CA TYR A 62 -0.30 3.00 -3.76
C TYR A 62 0.31 2.90 -2.36
N GLU A 63 1.31 3.73 -2.06
CA GLU A 63 1.98 3.73 -0.75
C GLU A 63 0.99 3.99 0.38
N ARG A 64 0.12 5.00 0.23
CA ARG A 64 -0.89 5.33 1.26
C ARG A 64 -1.95 4.24 1.41
N LEU A 65 -2.38 3.60 0.32
CA LEU A 65 -3.31 2.47 0.39
C LEU A 65 -2.74 1.32 1.23
N ILE A 66 -1.45 1.05 1.11
CA ILE A 66 -0.76 0.05 1.95
C ILE A 66 -0.82 0.44 3.42
N LEU A 67 -0.53 1.71 3.76
CA LEU A 67 -0.62 2.19 5.14
C LEU A 67 -2.05 2.03 5.71
N TYR A 68 -3.07 2.38 4.93
CA TYR A 68 -4.47 2.19 5.32
C TYR A 68 -4.82 0.71 5.53
N ILE A 69 -4.40 -0.17 4.64
CA ILE A 69 -4.68 -1.61 4.74
C ILE A 69 -3.97 -2.20 5.95
N GLN A 70 -2.70 -1.87 6.17
CA GLN A 70 -1.96 -2.31 7.34
C GLN A 70 -2.63 -1.83 8.64
N ASN A 71 -2.96 -0.54 8.71
CA ASN A 71 -3.62 0.04 9.88
C ASN A 71 -5.00 -0.58 10.14
N PHE A 72 -5.77 -0.87 9.09
CA PHE A 72 -7.04 -1.59 9.19
C PHE A 72 -6.85 -3.02 9.70
N GLU A 73 -5.88 -3.75 9.15
CA GLU A 73 -5.56 -5.13 9.57
C GLU A 73 -5.08 -5.22 11.03
N LYS A 74 -4.37 -4.22 11.55
CA LYS A 74 -3.97 -4.13 12.98
C LYS A 74 -5.18 -4.19 13.92
N GLN A 75 -6.36 -3.78 13.44
CA GLN A 75 -7.59 -3.70 14.23
C GLN A 75 -8.49 -4.93 14.07
N LEU A 76 -8.12 -5.90 13.23
CA LEU A 76 -8.90 -7.10 12.97
C LEU A 76 -8.57 -8.23 13.94
N ASP A 77 -9.60 -9.00 14.31
CA ASP A 77 -9.40 -10.24 15.06
C ASP A 77 -8.89 -11.39 14.18
N ALA A 78 -8.43 -12.48 14.81
CA ALA A 78 -7.84 -13.64 14.13
C ALA A 78 -8.82 -14.46 13.25
N GLN A 79 -10.10 -14.09 13.17
CA GLN A 79 -11.11 -14.77 12.34
C GLN A 79 -11.52 -13.92 11.13
N GLN A 80 -10.95 -12.73 10.99
CA GLN A 80 -11.29 -11.77 9.96
C GLN A 80 -10.13 -11.57 8.99
N GLU A 81 -10.45 -11.37 7.71
CA GLU A 81 -9.54 -10.90 6.67
C GLU A 81 -10.00 -9.55 6.13
N VAL A 82 -9.07 -8.77 5.57
CA VAL A 82 -9.41 -7.55 4.85
C VAL A 82 -9.96 -7.89 3.47
N ALA A 83 -11.04 -7.23 3.09
CA ALA A 83 -11.57 -7.26 1.73
C ALA A 83 -11.86 -5.83 1.25
N MET A 84 -11.78 -5.63 -0.06
CA MET A 84 -12.07 -4.36 -0.71
C MET A 84 -13.47 -4.39 -1.31
N GLY A 85 -14.31 -3.42 -0.93
CA GLY A 85 -15.54 -3.10 -1.64
C GLY A 85 -15.27 -2.01 -2.68
N PHE A 86 -15.79 -2.20 -3.88
CA PHE A 86 -15.75 -1.19 -4.94
C PHE A 86 -16.98 -0.29 -4.85
N THR A 87 -16.80 1.00 -4.60
CA THR A 87 -17.93 1.92 -4.60
C THR A 87 -18.18 2.41 -6.03
N GLY A 88 -19.26 1.95 -6.67
CA GLY A 88 -19.67 2.46 -7.99
C GLY A 88 -19.98 1.43 -9.06
N GLY A 89 -20.01 0.14 -8.75
CA GLY A 89 -20.47 -0.90 -9.67
C GLY A 89 -20.91 -2.17 -8.94
N ASP A 90 -21.58 -3.08 -9.65
CA ASP A 90 -22.00 -4.41 -9.16
C ASP A 90 -20.81 -5.36 -8.90
N ALA A 91 -19.57 -4.85 -8.89
CA ALA A 91 -18.33 -5.61 -8.87
C ALA A 91 -18.05 -6.35 -7.54
N GLY A 92 -18.99 -6.33 -6.60
CA GLY A 92 -18.92 -7.12 -5.36
C GLY A 92 -17.72 -6.76 -4.47
N VAL A 93 -17.31 -7.72 -3.66
CA VAL A 93 -16.18 -7.62 -2.74
C VAL A 93 -14.99 -8.42 -3.28
N LEU A 94 -13.80 -7.82 -3.26
CA LEU A 94 -12.53 -8.47 -3.60
C LEU A 94 -11.73 -8.76 -2.33
N ARG A 95 -11.47 -10.03 -2.03
CA ARG A 95 -10.45 -10.42 -1.03
C ARG A 95 -9.08 -10.08 -1.58
N ILE A 96 -8.42 -9.10 -1.00
CA ILE A 96 -7.17 -8.55 -1.55
C ILE A 96 -6.04 -9.56 -1.32
N GLU A 97 -5.33 -9.91 -2.38
CA GLU A 97 -4.11 -10.73 -2.35
C GLU A 97 -2.88 -9.91 -2.71
N GLY A 98 -3.05 -8.74 -3.35
CA GLY A 98 -1.96 -7.82 -3.65
C GLY A 98 -2.42 -6.52 -4.28
N ILE A 99 -1.51 -5.55 -4.34
CA ILE A 99 -1.73 -4.24 -4.97
C ILE A 99 -0.50 -3.94 -5.82
N GLY A 100 -0.68 -3.22 -6.93
CA GLY A 100 0.41 -2.63 -7.70
C GLY A 100 0.03 -1.25 -8.21
N TYR A 101 1.01 -0.55 -8.77
CA TYR A 101 0.79 0.71 -9.49
C TYR A 101 1.61 0.73 -10.78
N PHE A 102 1.19 1.58 -11.71
CA PHE A 102 1.91 1.85 -12.94
C PHE A 102 1.86 3.35 -13.22
N ASP A 103 3.03 3.97 -13.33
CA ASP A 103 3.14 5.41 -13.51
C ASP A 103 2.52 5.87 -14.84
N PRO A 104 1.87 7.04 -14.86
CA PRO A 104 1.72 7.97 -13.74
C PRO A 104 0.44 7.79 -12.90
N ASP A 105 -0.50 6.95 -13.34
CA ASP A 105 -1.90 7.10 -12.92
C ASP A 105 -2.70 5.81 -12.69
N ILE A 106 -2.13 4.61 -12.86
CA ILE A 106 -2.85 3.35 -12.68
C ILE A 106 -2.54 2.73 -11.31
N VAL A 107 -3.59 2.28 -10.62
CA VAL A 107 -3.51 1.39 -9.45
C VAL A 107 -4.23 0.08 -9.78
N THR A 108 -3.65 -1.04 -9.39
CA THR A 108 -4.18 -2.38 -9.64
C THR A 108 -4.38 -3.13 -8.33
N PHE A 109 -5.52 -3.79 -8.18
CA PHE A 109 -5.83 -4.69 -7.09
C PHE A 109 -5.91 -6.12 -7.61
N TYR A 110 -5.21 -7.03 -6.95
CA TYR A 110 -5.25 -8.47 -7.23
C TYR A 110 -5.96 -9.17 -6.09
N GLY A 111 -6.77 -10.18 -6.41
CA GLY A 111 -7.45 -10.93 -5.37
C GLY A 111 -8.40 -11.98 -5.90
N ARG A 112 -9.36 -12.31 -5.04
CA ARG A 112 -10.46 -13.21 -5.39
C ARG A 112 -11.81 -12.61 -5.03
N ASP A 113 -12.79 -12.84 -5.86
CA ASP A 113 -14.16 -12.42 -5.58
C ASP A 113 -14.89 -13.39 -4.62
N GLU A 114 -16.18 -13.17 -4.44
CA GLU A 114 -17.06 -13.97 -3.58
C GLU A 114 -17.20 -15.42 -4.07
N GLU A 115 -17.02 -15.67 -5.37
CA GLU A 115 -17.03 -17.01 -5.98
C GLU A 115 -15.65 -17.68 -5.97
N ASN A 116 -14.67 -17.08 -5.29
CA ASN A 116 -13.28 -17.52 -5.23
C ASN A 116 -12.58 -17.52 -6.61
N ALA A 117 -13.12 -16.79 -7.59
CA ALA A 117 -12.51 -16.62 -8.89
C ALA A 117 -11.39 -15.59 -8.83
N ARG A 118 -10.32 -15.82 -9.59
CA ARG A 118 -9.18 -14.90 -9.65
C ARG A 118 -9.62 -13.62 -10.36
N THR A 119 -9.55 -12.51 -9.64
CA THR A 119 -10.05 -11.22 -10.10
C THR A 119 -8.96 -10.16 -9.97
N GLN A 120 -8.90 -9.30 -10.98
CA GLN A 120 -8.00 -8.15 -11.01
C GLN A 120 -8.83 -6.92 -11.34
N LEU A 121 -8.74 -5.90 -10.49
CA LEU A 121 -9.31 -4.59 -10.77
C LEU A 121 -8.19 -3.61 -11.12
N ILE A 122 -8.36 -2.89 -12.22
CA ILE A 122 -7.44 -1.84 -12.68
C ILE A 122 -8.22 -0.53 -12.66
N GLN A 123 -7.74 0.45 -11.89
CA GLN A 123 -8.38 1.76 -11.74
C GLN A 123 -7.39 2.87 -12.07
N HIS A 124 -7.88 3.92 -12.72
CA HIS A 124 -7.17 5.19 -12.76
C HIS A 124 -7.29 5.88 -11.39
N VAL A 125 -6.20 6.50 -10.92
CA VAL A 125 -6.10 7.10 -9.57
C VAL A 125 -7.14 8.19 -9.31
N SER A 126 -7.54 8.94 -10.35
CA SER A 126 -8.59 9.96 -10.22
C SER A 126 -10.00 9.39 -10.01
N GLN A 127 -10.20 8.09 -10.27
CA GLN A 127 -11.46 7.37 -10.09
C GLN A 127 -11.40 6.40 -8.92
N LEU A 128 -10.32 6.44 -8.14
CA LEU A 128 -10.09 5.54 -7.04
C LEU A 128 -11.11 5.81 -5.94
N SER A 129 -11.86 4.77 -5.59
CA SER A 129 -12.70 4.78 -4.42
C SER A 129 -12.68 3.40 -3.78
N VAL A 130 -12.17 3.36 -2.55
CA VAL A 130 -11.81 2.13 -1.85
C VAL A 130 -12.57 2.07 -0.54
N MET A 131 -13.25 0.96 -0.30
CA MET A 131 -13.82 0.61 1.00
C MET A 131 -13.10 -0.62 1.53
N LEU A 132 -12.54 -0.54 2.74
CA LEU A 132 -12.01 -1.71 3.44
C LEU A 132 -13.10 -2.30 4.34
N ARG A 133 -13.29 -3.62 4.25
CA ARG A 133 -14.29 -4.36 5.02
C ARG A 133 -13.62 -5.55 5.71
N ALA A 134 -13.96 -5.76 6.97
CA ALA A 134 -13.63 -6.98 7.69
C ALA A 134 -14.58 -8.10 7.22
N MET A 135 -14.03 -9.18 6.68
CA MET A 135 -14.79 -10.33 6.22
C MET A 135 -14.37 -11.58 6.99
N PRO A 136 -15.30 -12.50 7.32
CA PRO A 136 -14.94 -13.78 7.89
C PRO A 136 -13.95 -14.51 6.98
N MET A 137 -12.99 -15.16 7.62
CA MET A 137 -12.03 -16.02 6.96
C MET A 137 -12.74 -17.24 6.32
N PRO A 138 -12.34 -17.69 5.12
CA PRO A 138 -12.89 -18.89 4.53
C PRO A 138 -12.53 -20.12 5.39
N SER A 139 -13.47 -21.06 5.53
CA SER A 139 -13.29 -22.25 6.38
C SER A 139 -12.16 -23.19 5.95
N GLU A 140 -11.64 -23.02 4.73
CA GLU A 140 -10.58 -23.86 4.14
C GLU A 140 -9.16 -23.30 4.38
N VAL A 141 -9.04 -22.13 5.00
CA VAL A 141 -7.74 -21.51 5.32
C VAL A 141 -7.46 -21.73 6.80
N GLU A 142 -6.20 -21.88 7.19
CA GLU A 142 -5.81 -22.15 8.59
C GLU A 142 -5.40 -20.86 9.35
N GLU A 143 -4.93 -19.82 8.63
CA GLU A 143 -4.61 -18.50 9.18
C GLU A 143 -5.07 -17.34 8.28
N PRO A 144 -5.53 -16.19 8.83
CA PRO A 144 -5.95 -15.04 8.04
C PRO A 144 -4.83 -14.48 7.17
N ARG A 145 -5.14 -14.15 5.92
CA ARG A 145 -4.21 -13.40 5.06
C ARG A 145 -4.11 -11.95 5.54
N ARG A 146 -2.96 -11.62 6.11
CA ARG A 146 -2.56 -10.27 6.55
C ARG A 146 -1.59 -9.65 5.54
N ILE A 147 -2.11 -9.17 4.43
CA ILE A 147 -1.27 -8.69 3.32
C ILE A 147 -0.65 -7.32 3.62
N GLY A 148 -1.31 -6.49 4.42
CA GLY A 148 -0.90 -5.12 4.71
C GLY A 148 0.47 -5.05 5.35
N PHE A 149 0.78 -5.97 6.26
CA PHE A 149 2.11 -6.05 6.88
C PHE A 149 3.22 -6.45 5.89
N ARG A 150 2.93 -7.36 4.97
CA ARG A 150 3.89 -7.77 3.93
C ARG A 150 4.15 -6.63 2.95
N LEU A 151 3.08 -5.98 2.51
CA LEU A 151 3.16 -4.83 1.62
C LEU A 151 3.87 -3.64 2.27
N ALA A 152 3.67 -3.42 3.58
CA ALA A 152 4.37 -2.36 4.30
C ALA A 152 5.88 -2.65 4.42
N ALA A 153 6.28 -3.90 4.69
CA ALA A 153 7.69 -4.29 4.71
C ALA A 153 8.37 -4.10 3.34
N ASP A 154 7.64 -4.38 2.25
CA ASP A 154 8.10 -4.09 0.89
C ASP A 154 8.39 -2.60 0.66
N LEU A 155 7.64 -1.69 1.28
CA LEU A 155 7.88 -0.25 1.16
C LEU A 155 9.23 0.17 1.76
N ASP A 156 9.67 -0.48 2.85
CA ASP A 156 10.96 -0.20 3.50
C ASP A 156 12.15 -0.91 2.80
N GLY A 157 11.92 -1.57 1.65
CA GLY A 157 12.94 -2.33 0.95
C GLY A 157 13.28 -3.66 1.62
N GLU A 158 12.53 -4.07 2.64
CA GLU A 158 12.62 -5.37 3.29
C GLU A 158 11.78 -6.39 2.51
N ALA A 159 12.20 -6.66 1.26
CA ALA A 159 11.46 -7.55 0.38
C ALA A 159 11.26 -8.94 1.01
N PRO A 160 10.02 -9.46 1.14
CA PRO A 160 9.81 -10.85 1.46
C PRO A 160 10.34 -11.68 0.30
N ALA A 161 11.11 -12.71 0.61
CA ALA A 161 11.76 -13.60 -0.35
C ALA A 161 10.76 -14.24 -1.33
N THR A 162 10.45 -13.55 -2.43
CA THR A 162 9.68 -14.11 -3.52
C THR A 162 10.58 -15.10 -4.26
N LYS A 163 10.38 -16.39 -3.98
CA LYS A 163 10.92 -17.48 -4.81
C LYS A 163 10.19 -17.48 -6.16
N ALA A 164 10.58 -16.58 -7.06
CA ALA A 164 10.25 -16.71 -8.47
C ALA A 164 10.95 -17.97 -9.00
N LYS A 165 10.21 -19.08 -9.10
CA LYS A 165 10.64 -20.29 -9.80
C LYS A 165 10.85 -19.90 -11.26
N ARG A 166 12.10 -19.58 -11.63
CA ARG A 166 12.53 -19.46 -13.03
C ARG A 166 12.23 -20.80 -13.69
N ALA A 167 11.19 -20.84 -14.53
CA ALA A 167 11.01 -21.93 -15.46
C ALA A 167 12.23 -21.95 -16.38
N SER A 168 13.05 -23.00 -16.24
CA SER A 168 14.16 -23.28 -17.12
C SER A 168 13.61 -23.46 -18.53
N ALA A 169 13.96 -22.54 -19.43
CA ALA A 169 13.79 -22.71 -20.86
C ALA A 169 14.56 -23.98 -21.27
N GLY A 170 13.82 -24.99 -21.72
CA GLY A 170 14.38 -26.16 -22.38
C GLY A 170 15.08 -25.72 -23.65
N LYS A 171 16.40 -25.92 -23.70
CA LYS A 171 17.14 -25.95 -24.96
C LYS A 171 16.74 -27.23 -25.68
N ASP A 172 15.86 -27.12 -26.67
CA ASP A 172 15.78 -28.14 -27.71
C ASP A 172 16.81 -27.89 -28.80
N LYS A 173 17.51 -28.97 -29.08
CA LYS A 173 18.73 -29.15 -29.86
C LYS A 173 18.41 -29.12 -31.37
N PRO A 174 19.30 -28.61 -32.25
CA PRO A 174 19.07 -28.71 -33.68
C PRO A 174 19.25 -30.16 -34.14
N ALA A 175 18.23 -30.70 -34.81
CA ALA A 175 18.34 -31.96 -35.54
C ALA A 175 19.14 -31.71 -36.82
N GLY A 176 20.34 -32.30 -36.89
CA GLY A 176 20.99 -32.54 -38.16
C GLY A 176 20.41 -33.80 -38.81
N SER A 177 20.14 -33.72 -40.10
CA SER A 177 20.52 -34.74 -41.08
C SER A 177 20.52 -34.15 -42.48
#